data_AF-A0A2C6XXF6-F1
#
_entry.id   AF-A0A2C6XXF6-F1
#
_cell.length_a   1.000
_cell.length_b   1.000
_cell.length_c   1.000
_cell.angle_alpha   90.00
_cell.angle_beta   90.00
_cell.angle_gamma   90.00
#
_symmetry.space_group_name_H-M   'P 1'
#
loop_
_entity.id
_entity.type
_entity.pdbx_description
1 polymer ?
#
loop_
_entity_poly.entity_id
_entity_poly.type
_entity_poly.pdbx_seq_one_letter_code
_entity_poly.pdbx_strand_id
1 'polypeptide(L)'
;MPDAPILPTLLADCAALLGAAERLHEASRHALAALIAAGGKPDAARLETHQYAAHGLSWQATYVEALRQTLAWARALEAAGALGAAERAILHLGFAEYGAQLAGGITMSQSEVIRPAEMDVPEAEITRYAAEPALAALAARPALEAARRALATELDEGRFGALGLDDDVLEAMREQFLRFAAAEVVPHAQGWHARDALIPLPLVEKLAEMGVFGLTVPEEFGGLGLGKVAMCLVSEALSGAYLGIGSLGTRSEIAAELIRLGGTAQQKADWLERIATGEILPTAVFTEPNTGSDLGSLRTRAVREGDVYKVYGAKTWITHGARSDLMTLLVRTDPEAADYRGLSMLLALKPRGTEADPFPAPGMTGTEIPVLGYRGMKEYEISFDGFEVPAGNLLGGVEGQGFKQLMETFESARIQTAARALGVAQNALELGLRYARERAQFGKAILGFPRVHAKLAMMATETMMARQLSYFAARQKDAGRRCDMEAGMAKLLAARIAFANADGALQIHGGNGYALEYPISRVLCDARILSIFEGAAEIQAQVIARGLLGRAN
;
A
#
# COMPACT_ATOMS: atom_id res chain seq x y z
N MET A 1 9.42 6.76 37.98
CA MET A 1 9.65 8.20 37.81
C MET A 1 8.57 8.69 36.86
N PRO A 2 7.54 9.40 37.34
CA PRO A 2 6.63 10.09 36.43
C PRO A 2 7.35 11.32 35.87
N ASP A 3 7.10 11.59 34.60
CA ASP A 3 7.44 12.83 33.89
C ASP A 3 8.93 13.15 33.68
N ALA A 4 9.62 12.33 32.89
CA ALA A 4 10.73 12.89 32.13
C ALA A 4 10.11 13.76 31.01
N PRO A 5 10.36 15.08 30.96
CA PRO A 5 9.78 15.93 29.94
C PRO A 5 10.25 15.48 28.56
N ILE A 6 9.34 15.59 27.59
CA ILE A 6 9.64 15.47 26.16
C ILE A 6 10.82 16.40 25.86
N LEU A 7 11.80 15.93 25.07
CA LEU A 7 13.01 16.67 24.75
C LEU A 7 12.66 18.10 24.31
N PRO A 8 13.11 19.15 25.05
CA PRO A 8 12.80 20.54 24.70
C PRO A 8 13.32 20.92 23.30
N THR A 9 14.36 20.23 22.85
CA THR A 9 15.02 20.40 21.56
C THR A 9 14.50 19.45 20.48
N LEU A 10 13.42 18.69 20.72
CA LEU A 10 12.97 17.58 19.86
C LEU A 10 12.94 17.92 18.36
N LEU A 11 12.25 18.99 17.96
CA LEU A 11 12.14 19.36 16.54
C LEU A 11 13.48 19.80 15.95
N ALA A 12 14.34 20.43 16.73
CA ALA A 12 15.67 20.83 16.31
C ALA A 12 16.59 19.61 16.14
N ASP A 13 16.54 18.66 17.08
CA ASP A 13 17.29 17.41 17.01
C ASP A 13 16.82 16.56 15.83
N CYS A 14 15.50 16.43 15.61
CA CYS A 14 14.94 15.76 14.44
C CYS A 14 15.41 16.42 13.13
N ALA A 15 15.42 17.76 13.06
CA ALA A 15 15.90 18.47 11.87
C ALA A 15 17.40 18.24 11.60
N ALA A 16 18.23 18.28 12.65
CA ALA A 16 19.66 18.01 12.54
C ALA A 16 19.92 16.57 12.06
N LEU A 17 19.24 15.58 12.66
CA LEU A 17 19.36 14.18 12.29
C LEU A 17 18.86 13.90 10.87
N LEU A 18 17.77 14.53 10.43
CA LEU A 18 17.31 14.43 9.04
C LEU A 18 18.38 14.93 8.07
N GLY A 19 18.97 16.10 8.34
CA GLY A 19 20.05 16.64 7.50
C GLY A 19 21.28 15.72 7.46
N ALA A 20 21.58 15.02 8.55
CA ALA A 20 22.63 13.99 8.57
C ALA A 20 22.25 12.74 7.75
N ALA A 21 20.99 12.31 7.84
CA ALA A 21 20.48 11.15 7.11
C ALA A 21 20.46 11.40 5.58
N GLU A 22 20.10 12.62 5.16
CA GLU A 22 20.15 13.03 3.75
C GLU A 22 21.58 12.97 3.19
N ARG A 23 22.58 13.43 3.96
CA ARG A 23 23.99 13.32 3.56
C ARG A 23 24.45 11.87 3.44
N LEU A 24 24.08 11.01 4.40
CA LEU A 24 24.41 9.58 4.35
C LEU A 24 23.75 8.91 3.12
N HIS A 25 22.51 9.26 2.83
CA HIS A 25 21.80 8.74 1.66
C HIS A 25 22.47 9.16 0.36
N GLU A 26 22.87 10.43 0.23
CA GLU A 26 23.57 10.92 -0.94
C GLU A 26 24.95 10.25 -1.12
N ALA A 27 25.68 10.00 -0.03
CA ALA A 27 26.91 9.22 -0.07
C ALA A 27 26.68 7.78 -0.56
N SER A 28 25.59 7.16 -0.12
CA SER A 28 25.18 5.81 -0.55
C SER A 28 24.79 5.76 -2.02
N ARG A 29 24.04 6.77 -2.49
CA ARG A 29 23.67 6.93 -3.90
C ARG A 29 24.90 7.08 -4.78
N HIS A 30 25.86 7.93 -4.39
CA HIS A 30 27.11 8.13 -5.12
C HIS A 30 27.97 6.86 -5.18
N ALA A 31 28.16 6.17 -4.04
CA ALA A 31 28.91 4.93 -3.99
C ALA A 31 28.32 3.87 -4.94
N LEU A 32 27.00 3.69 -4.88
CA LEU A 32 26.32 2.71 -5.73
C LEU A 32 26.27 3.11 -7.20
N ALA A 33 26.09 4.40 -7.50
CA ALA A 33 26.10 4.91 -8.87
C ALA A 33 27.46 4.69 -9.55
N ALA A 34 28.57 4.81 -8.82
CA ALA A 34 29.90 4.51 -9.35
C ALA A 34 30.04 3.03 -9.78
N LEU A 35 29.35 2.12 -9.09
CA LEU A 35 29.37 0.69 -9.41
C LEU A 35 28.41 0.34 -10.56
N ILE A 36 27.17 0.81 -10.49
CA ILE A 36 26.08 0.34 -11.34
C ILE A 36 25.84 1.25 -12.56
N ALA A 37 26.11 2.55 -12.43
CA ALA A 37 25.73 3.57 -13.40
C ALA A 37 26.93 4.42 -13.89
N ALA A 38 28.14 3.84 -13.97
CA ALA A 38 29.37 4.54 -14.37
C ALA A 38 29.27 5.27 -15.73
N GLY A 39 28.38 4.83 -16.64
CA GLY A 39 28.09 5.48 -17.92
C GLY A 39 26.87 6.41 -17.91
N GLY A 40 26.38 6.81 -16.73
CA GLY A 40 25.20 7.69 -16.55
C GLY A 40 23.84 6.97 -16.62
N LYS A 41 23.80 5.72 -17.10
CA LYS A 41 22.61 4.85 -17.01
C LYS A 41 22.95 3.57 -16.24
N PRO A 42 22.05 3.08 -15.37
CA PRO A 42 22.25 1.81 -14.69
C PRO A 42 22.40 0.64 -15.68
N ASP A 43 23.48 -0.13 -15.55
CA ASP A 43 23.68 -1.38 -16.27
C ASP A 43 22.83 -2.50 -15.65
N ALA A 44 22.12 -3.25 -16.48
CA ALA A 44 21.17 -4.26 -16.00
C ALA A 44 21.86 -5.45 -15.29
N ALA A 45 22.99 -5.93 -15.83
CA ALA A 45 23.71 -7.07 -15.28
C ALA A 45 24.39 -6.72 -13.95
N ARG A 46 24.94 -5.50 -13.86
CA ARG A 46 25.48 -4.97 -12.60
C ARG A 46 24.39 -4.74 -11.57
N LEU A 47 23.24 -4.22 -11.98
CA LEU A 47 22.12 -4.03 -11.06
C LEU A 47 21.60 -5.37 -10.51
N GLU A 48 21.62 -6.45 -11.29
CA GLU A 48 21.33 -7.80 -10.81
C GLU A 48 22.41 -8.29 -9.83
N THR A 49 23.69 -8.13 -10.19
CA THR A 49 24.83 -8.53 -9.33
C THR A 49 24.84 -7.80 -7.99
N HIS A 50 24.48 -6.51 -7.99
CA HIS A 50 24.45 -5.63 -6.82
C HIS A 50 23.02 -5.37 -6.30
N GLN A 51 22.09 -6.29 -6.56
CA GLN A 51 20.67 -6.10 -6.27
C GLN A 51 20.41 -5.81 -4.80
N TYR A 52 21.08 -6.53 -3.88
CA TYR A 52 20.94 -6.34 -2.44
C TYR A 52 21.28 -4.89 -2.02
N ALA A 53 22.39 -4.34 -2.52
CA ALA A 53 22.78 -2.95 -2.26
C ALA A 53 21.82 -1.94 -2.91
N ALA A 54 21.33 -2.23 -4.13
CA ALA A 54 20.37 -1.37 -4.82
C ALA A 54 19.00 -1.30 -4.12
N HIS A 55 18.52 -2.44 -3.62
CA HIS A 55 17.32 -2.49 -2.79
C HIS A 55 17.58 -1.80 -1.46
N GLY A 56 18.78 -1.98 -0.92
CA GLY A 56 19.29 -1.23 0.21
C GLY A 56 19.14 0.28 0.10
N LEU A 57 19.61 0.85 -1.02
CA LEU A 57 19.47 2.27 -1.33
C LEU A 57 18.00 2.72 -1.35
N SER A 58 17.11 1.85 -1.84
CA SER A 58 15.66 2.12 -1.90
C SER A 58 15.03 2.17 -0.52
N TRP A 59 15.40 1.24 0.36
CA TRP A 59 14.95 1.24 1.76
C TRP A 59 15.51 2.41 2.56
N GLN A 60 16.78 2.77 2.33
CA GLN A 60 17.39 3.95 2.92
C GLN A 60 16.67 5.23 2.48
N ALA A 61 16.40 5.39 1.18
CA ALA A 61 15.62 6.52 0.66
C ALA A 61 14.22 6.58 1.28
N THR A 62 13.57 5.42 1.42
CA THR A 62 12.25 5.29 2.06
C THR A 62 12.27 5.77 3.51
N TYR A 63 13.31 5.43 4.28
CA TYR A 63 13.47 5.90 5.67
C TYR A 63 13.69 7.40 5.74
N VAL A 64 14.57 7.94 4.89
CA VAL A 64 14.83 9.38 4.81
C VAL A 64 13.56 10.15 4.44
N GLU A 65 12.81 9.68 3.47
CA GLU A 65 11.54 10.30 3.06
C GLU A 65 10.49 10.22 4.19
N ALA A 66 10.35 9.07 4.86
CA ALA A 66 9.45 8.93 6.00
C ALA A 66 9.80 9.90 7.15
N LEU A 67 11.09 10.06 7.48
CA LEU A 67 11.56 11.03 8.45
C LEU A 67 11.24 12.47 8.02
N ARG A 68 11.47 12.81 6.75
CA ARG A 68 11.15 14.13 6.19
C ARG A 68 9.67 14.46 6.32
N GLN A 69 8.80 13.55 5.88
CA GLN A 69 7.36 13.77 5.92
C GLN A 69 6.81 13.80 7.35
N THR A 70 7.39 13.01 8.27
CA THR A 70 7.02 13.03 9.69
C THR A 70 7.43 14.33 10.36
N LEU A 71 8.62 14.87 10.07
CA LEU A 71 9.03 16.17 10.60
C LEU A 71 8.18 17.31 10.03
N ALA A 72 7.82 17.26 8.74
CA ALA A 72 6.93 18.23 8.11
C ALA A 72 5.55 18.23 8.79
N TRP A 73 4.98 17.05 9.02
CA TRP A 73 3.73 16.87 9.77
C TRP A 73 3.81 17.46 11.17
N ALA A 74 4.85 17.14 11.94
CA ALA A 74 4.99 17.65 13.30
C ALA A 74 5.14 19.19 13.34
N ARG A 75 5.84 19.78 12.36
CA ARG A 75 5.94 21.25 12.23
C ARG A 75 4.62 21.91 11.87
N ALA A 76 3.84 21.29 10.98
CA ALA A 76 2.50 21.78 10.64
C ALA A 76 1.59 21.78 11.87
N LEU A 77 1.59 20.68 12.63
CA LEU A 77 0.85 20.61 13.89
C LEU A 77 1.35 21.61 14.93
N GLU A 78 2.66 21.86 15.04
CA GLU A 78 3.18 22.88 15.95
C GLU A 78 2.67 24.27 15.58
N ALA A 79 2.71 24.62 14.28
CA ALA A 79 2.19 25.88 13.77
C ALA A 79 0.68 26.04 14.02
N ALA A 80 -0.07 24.94 13.96
CA ALA A 80 -1.51 24.90 14.27
C ALA A 80 -1.83 24.81 15.77
N GLY A 81 -0.82 24.73 16.66
CA GLY A 81 -1.04 24.53 18.10
C GLY A 81 -1.59 23.16 18.48
N ALA A 82 -1.47 22.17 17.58
CA ALA A 82 -2.01 20.82 17.70
C ALA A 82 -0.93 19.74 17.97
N LEU A 83 0.34 20.13 18.17
CA LEU A 83 1.44 19.20 18.48
C LEU A 83 1.40 18.74 19.95
N GLY A 84 0.56 17.73 20.22
CA GLY A 84 0.32 17.15 21.54
C GLY A 84 1.31 16.07 21.97
N ALA A 85 0.97 15.36 23.05
CA ALA A 85 1.84 14.36 23.67
C ALA A 85 2.02 13.12 22.77
N ALA A 86 0.94 12.64 22.14
CA ALA A 86 0.99 11.51 21.22
C ALA A 86 1.91 11.81 20.04
N GLU A 87 1.75 12.98 19.43
CA GLU A 87 2.46 13.38 18.22
C GLU A 87 3.95 13.59 18.49
N ARG A 88 4.29 14.22 19.62
CA ARG A 88 5.68 14.35 20.06
C ARG A 88 6.33 13.00 20.35
N ALA A 89 5.61 12.08 20.99
CA ALA A 89 6.13 10.75 21.28
C ALA A 89 6.32 9.93 19.98
N ILE A 90 5.39 10.02 19.03
CA ILE A 90 5.52 9.42 17.70
C ILE A 90 6.75 9.97 16.99
N LEU A 91 6.91 11.30 16.92
CA LEU A 91 8.04 11.95 16.28
C LEU A 91 9.37 11.48 16.90
N HIS A 92 9.47 11.49 18.23
CA HIS A 92 10.68 11.08 18.95
C HIS A 92 11.03 9.62 18.68
N LEU A 93 10.07 8.70 18.88
CA LEU A 93 10.31 7.27 18.67
C LEU A 93 10.69 6.97 17.21
N GLY A 94 10.00 7.60 16.25
CA GLY A 94 10.27 7.40 14.83
C GLY A 94 11.67 7.84 14.43
N PHE A 95 12.07 9.04 14.86
CA PHE A 95 13.42 9.56 14.59
C PHE A 95 14.52 8.76 15.28
N ALA A 96 14.30 8.35 16.52
CA ALA A 96 15.28 7.54 17.24
C ALA A 96 15.46 6.15 16.59
N GLU A 97 14.37 5.47 16.24
CA GLU A 97 14.41 4.14 15.66
C GLU A 97 14.96 4.15 14.23
N TYR A 98 14.39 4.97 13.34
CA TYR A 98 14.82 4.99 11.94
C TYR A 98 16.22 5.60 11.82
N GLY A 99 16.56 6.58 12.65
CA GLY A 99 17.91 7.13 12.73
C GLY A 99 18.94 6.08 13.16
N ALA A 100 18.64 5.29 14.19
CA ALA A 100 19.53 4.21 14.62
C ALA A 100 19.68 3.12 13.54
N GLN A 101 18.60 2.74 12.86
CA GLN A 101 18.64 1.74 11.79
C GLN A 101 19.39 2.22 10.55
N LEU A 102 19.38 3.51 10.23
CA LEU A 102 20.19 4.06 9.13
C LEU A 102 21.70 3.82 9.33
N ALA A 103 22.17 3.78 10.59
CA ALA A 103 23.55 3.43 10.91
C ALA A 103 23.77 1.93 11.15
N GLY A 104 22.85 1.30 11.90
CA GLY A 104 23.00 -0.06 12.43
C GLY A 104 22.47 -1.17 11.52
N GLY A 105 21.67 -0.82 10.52
CA GLY A 105 21.09 -1.72 9.53
C GLY A 105 19.57 -1.57 9.41
N ILE A 106 19.07 -1.46 8.18
CA ILE A 106 17.63 -1.41 7.87
C ILE A 106 17.14 -2.82 7.60
N THR A 107 16.05 -3.20 8.26
CA THR A 107 15.39 -4.49 8.04
C THR A 107 14.50 -4.42 6.79
N MET A 108 14.98 -5.00 5.68
CA MET A 108 14.23 -5.11 4.43
C MET A 108 13.22 -6.27 4.51
N SER A 109 13.66 -7.37 5.11
CA SER A 109 12.84 -8.51 5.56
C SER A 109 13.41 -9.03 6.88
N GLN A 110 12.74 -10.00 7.53
CA GLN A 110 13.23 -10.54 8.81
C GLN A 110 14.64 -11.15 8.71
N SER A 111 15.04 -11.65 7.53
CA SER A 111 16.34 -12.28 7.29
C SER A 111 17.33 -11.38 6.53
N GLU A 112 16.90 -10.20 6.08
CA GLU A 112 17.68 -9.31 5.23
C GLU A 112 17.80 -7.94 5.89
N VAL A 113 19.01 -7.67 6.40
CA VAL A 113 19.35 -6.40 7.02
C VAL A 113 20.46 -5.77 6.20
N ILE A 114 20.16 -4.64 5.58
CA ILE A 114 21.14 -3.88 4.80
C ILE A 114 21.85 -2.85 5.69
N ARG A 115 23.18 -2.82 5.65
CA ARG A 115 23.99 -1.79 6.30
C ARG A 115 24.64 -0.86 5.28
N PRO A 116 24.96 0.39 5.66
CA PRO A 116 25.71 1.31 4.79
C PRO A 116 27.00 0.72 4.21
N ALA A 117 27.75 -0.07 4.99
CA ALA A 117 28.96 -0.74 4.51
C ALA A 117 28.70 -1.75 3.37
N GLU A 118 27.52 -2.37 3.35
CA GLU A 118 27.11 -3.32 2.29
C GLU A 118 26.65 -2.60 1.00
N MET A 119 26.58 -1.27 1.03
CA MET A 119 26.35 -0.40 -0.13
C MET A 119 27.62 0.38 -0.54
N ASP A 120 28.80 -0.04 -0.07
CA ASP A 120 30.10 0.60 -0.29
C ASP A 120 30.16 2.08 0.14
N VAL A 121 29.37 2.46 1.14
CA VAL A 121 29.44 3.80 1.76
C VAL A 121 30.80 3.96 2.46
N PRO A 122 31.54 5.06 2.24
CA PRO A 122 32.80 5.30 2.93
C PRO A 122 32.66 5.26 4.45
N GLU A 123 33.57 4.56 5.13
CA GLU A 123 33.57 4.41 6.60
C GLU A 123 33.54 5.75 7.35
N ALA A 124 34.16 6.79 6.77
CA ALA A 124 34.14 8.14 7.32
C ALA A 124 32.73 8.74 7.37
N GLU A 125 31.88 8.51 6.35
CA GLU A 125 30.50 8.98 6.32
C GLU A 125 29.63 8.19 7.31
N ILE A 126 29.85 6.88 7.42
CA ILE A 126 29.16 6.02 8.39
C ILE A 126 29.48 6.48 9.82
N THR A 127 30.77 6.67 10.12
CA THR A 127 31.26 7.13 11.42
C THR A 127 30.72 8.50 11.77
N ARG A 128 30.73 9.42 10.79
CA ARG A 128 30.18 10.77 10.96
C ARG A 128 28.71 10.75 11.32
N TYR A 129 27.90 9.93 10.64
CA TYR A 129 26.48 9.80 10.92
C TYR A 129 26.23 9.17 12.30
N ALA A 130 26.94 8.08 12.63
CA ALA A 130 26.81 7.40 13.91
C ALA A 130 27.21 8.30 15.11
N ALA A 131 28.08 9.28 14.89
CA ALA A 131 28.52 10.25 15.88
C ALA A 131 27.61 11.50 15.98
N GLU A 132 26.50 11.56 15.23
CA GLU A 132 25.59 12.72 15.23
C GLU A 132 24.98 12.94 16.64
N PRO A 133 25.21 14.11 17.28
CA PRO A 133 24.72 14.37 18.63
C PRO A 133 23.19 14.25 18.76
N ALA A 134 22.46 14.65 17.73
CA ALA A 134 21.00 14.51 17.70
C ALA A 134 20.56 13.04 17.78
N LEU A 135 21.27 12.12 17.10
CA LEU A 135 20.99 10.68 17.19
C LEU A 135 21.21 10.19 18.62
N ALA A 136 22.34 10.56 19.25
CA ALA A 136 22.65 10.17 20.61
C ALA A 136 21.61 10.69 21.63
N ALA A 137 21.14 11.93 21.45
CA ALA A 137 20.11 12.53 22.30
C ALA A 137 18.75 11.81 22.15
N LEU A 138 18.31 11.58 20.91
CA LEU A 138 17.04 10.92 20.60
C LEU A 138 17.03 9.45 21.04
N ALA A 139 18.15 8.74 20.86
CA ALA A 139 18.30 7.33 21.21
C ALA A 139 18.65 7.08 22.69
N ALA A 140 18.77 8.11 23.51
CA ALA A 140 19.08 7.97 24.93
C ALA A 140 18.00 7.12 25.64
N ARG A 141 18.42 6.04 26.31
CA ARG A 141 17.51 5.06 26.93
C ARG A 141 16.43 5.70 27.83
N PRO A 142 16.73 6.65 28.73
CA PRO A 142 15.69 7.28 29.55
C PRO A 142 14.65 8.03 28.70
N ALA A 143 15.09 8.70 27.63
CA ALA A 143 14.23 9.47 26.75
C ALA A 143 13.32 8.54 25.92
N LEU A 144 13.85 7.43 25.40
CA LEU A 144 13.08 6.40 24.70
C LEU A 144 11.99 5.77 25.59
N GLU A 145 12.34 5.41 26.83
CA GLU A 145 11.37 4.84 27.76
C GLU A 145 10.27 5.83 28.15
N ALA A 146 10.61 7.12 28.27
CA ALA A 146 9.63 8.18 28.50
C ALA A 146 8.66 8.32 27.32
N ALA A 147 9.17 8.39 26.08
CA ALA A 147 8.34 8.49 24.88
C ALA A 147 7.42 7.27 24.70
N ARG A 148 7.91 6.05 24.94
CA ARG A 148 7.07 4.83 24.90
C ARG A 148 5.93 4.87 25.91
N ARG A 149 6.18 5.39 27.12
CA ARG A 149 5.17 5.51 28.18
C ARG A 149 4.16 6.61 27.89
N ALA A 150 4.62 7.75 27.40
CA ALA A 150 3.76 8.84 26.97
C ALA A 150 2.80 8.34 25.88
N LEU A 151 3.34 7.75 24.80
CA LEU A 151 2.51 7.21 23.73
C LEU A 151 1.57 6.10 24.22
N ALA A 152 2.03 5.18 25.08
CA ALA A 152 1.16 4.15 25.64
C ALA A 152 -0.02 4.72 26.45
N THR A 153 0.19 5.83 27.16
CA THR A 153 -0.86 6.53 27.92
C THR A 153 -1.87 7.15 26.97
N GLU A 154 -1.40 7.83 25.92
CA GLU A 154 -2.26 8.42 24.90
C GLU A 154 -3.10 7.37 24.17
N LEU A 155 -2.48 6.23 23.82
CA LEU A 155 -3.16 5.10 23.20
C LEU A 155 -4.24 4.51 24.11
N ASP A 156 -3.99 4.35 25.42
CA ASP A 156 -5.00 3.87 26.38
C ASP A 156 -6.22 4.81 26.43
N GLU A 157 -6.02 6.10 26.21
CA GLU A 157 -7.09 7.10 26.10
C GLU A 157 -7.67 7.22 24.68
N GLY A 158 -7.28 6.34 23.75
CA GLY A 158 -7.80 6.30 22.38
C GLY A 158 -7.22 7.36 21.44
N ARG A 159 -6.10 8.00 21.81
CA ARG A 159 -5.41 9.00 20.99
C ARG A 159 -4.23 8.38 20.24
N PHE A 160 -4.37 8.30 18.92
CA PHE A 160 -3.38 7.69 18.02
C PHE A 160 -2.50 8.72 17.28
N GLY A 161 -2.62 10.00 17.64
CA GLY A 161 -1.99 11.12 16.95
C GLY A 161 -2.89 11.75 15.89
N ALA A 162 -2.93 13.08 15.83
CA ALA A 162 -3.65 13.85 14.83
C ALA A 162 -3.06 13.63 13.43
N LEU A 163 -3.93 13.55 12.41
CA LEU A 163 -3.50 13.32 11.04
C LEU A 163 -2.87 14.56 10.39
N GLY A 164 -3.28 15.77 10.80
CA GLY A 164 -2.86 17.03 10.20
C GLY A 164 -3.32 17.18 8.75
N LEU A 165 -4.61 16.90 8.49
CA LEU A 165 -5.19 17.02 7.14
C LEU A 165 -5.46 18.48 6.73
N ASP A 166 -5.64 19.38 7.70
CA ASP A 166 -5.98 20.80 7.52
C ASP A 166 -7.18 21.03 6.58
N ASP A 167 -8.14 20.10 6.58
CA ASP A 167 -9.35 20.10 5.76
C ASP A 167 -10.51 19.40 6.51
N ASP A 168 -11.46 20.20 7.00
CA ASP A 168 -12.61 19.72 7.77
C ASP A 168 -13.53 18.81 6.95
N VAL A 169 -13.58 18.97 5.63
CA VAL A 169 -14.41 18.14 4.73
C VAL A 169 -13.81 16.74 4.62
N LEU A 170 -12.48 16.67 4.45
CA LEU A 170 -11.76 15.39 4.42
C LEU A 170 -11.85 14.65 5.76
N GLU A 171 -11.76 15.36 6.89
CA GLU A 171 -11.92 14.75 8.21
C GLU A 171 -13.35 14.23 8.41
N ALA A 172 -14.38 15.04 8.11
CA ALA A 172 -15.77 14.61 8.22
C ALA A 172 -16.10 13.40 7.34
N MET A 173 -15.56 13.35 6.12
CA MET A 173 -15.68 12.21 5.21
C MET A 173 -14.99 10.98 5.78
N ARG A 174 -13.75 11.10 6.27
CA ARG A 174 -13.03 10.00 6.94
C ARG A 174 -13.85 9.45 8.10
N GLU A 175 -14.38 10.30 8.97
CA GLU A 175 -15.21 9.87 10.09
C GLU A 175 -16.49 9.15 9.64
N GLN A 176 -17.14 9.61 8.57
CA GLN A 176 -18.30 8.95 8.00
C GLN A 176 -17.98 7.51 7.60
N PHE A 177 -16.86 7.28 6.91
CA PHE A 177 -16.45 5.94 6.50
C PHE A 177 -16.00 5.08 7.69
N LEU A 178 -15.36 5.65 8.71
CA LEU A 178 -15.04 4.93 9.95
C LEU A 178 -16.32 4.48 10.69
N ARG A 179 -17.32 5.35 10.80
CA ARG A 179 -18.63 5.01 11.40
C ARG A 179 -19.34 3.92 10.61
N PHE A 180 -19.37 4.04 9.28
CA PHE A 180 -19.93 3.03 8.40
C PHE A 180 -19.23 1.68 8.58
N ALA A 181 -17.90 1.65 8.52
CA ALA A 181 -17.12 0.44 8.64
C ALA A 181 -17.32 -0.24 10.01
N ALA A 182 -17.37 0.54 11.10
CA ALA A 182 -17.64 0.04 12.44
C ALA A 182 -19.05 -0.57 12.59
N ALA A 183 -20.06 0.00 11.92
CA ALA A 183 -21.44 -0.47 12.01
C ALA A 183 -21.75 -1.65 11.06
N GLU A 184 -21.29 -1.59 9.83
CA GLU A 184 -21.74 -2.46 8.72
C GLU A 184 -20.72 -3.55 8.34
N VAL A 185 -19.45 -3.40 8.74
CA VAL A 185 -18.37 -4.31 8.32
C VAL A 185 -17.77 -5.06 9.50
N VAL A 186 -17.26 -4.35 10.52
CA VAL A 186 -16.52 -4.95 11.65
C VAL A 186 -17.28 -6.10 12.32
N PRO A 187 -18.59 -6.00 12.61
CA PRO A 187 -19.33 -7.08 13.27
C PRO A 187 -19.43 -8.38 12.45
N HIS A 188 -19.25 -8.29 11.13
CA HIS A 188 -19.51 -9.40 10.22
C HIS A 188 -18.25 -9.98 9.57
N ALA A 189 -17.17 -9.19 9.45
CA ALA A 189 -15.96 -9.53 8.72
C ALA A 189 -15.34 -10.88 9.15
N GLN A 190 -15.30 -11.17 10.46
CA GLN A 190 -14.78 -12.44 10.95
C GLN A 190 -15.67 -13.62 10.55
N GLY A 191 -16.99 -13.43 10.56
CA GLY A 191 -17.95 -14.46 10.16
C GLY A 191 -17.88 -14.76 8.66
N TRP A 192 -17.71 -13.75 7.81
CA TRP A 192 -17.49 -13.96 6.38
C TRP A 192 -16.20 -14.73 6.12
N HIS A 193 -15.11 -14.33 6.77
CA HIS A 193 -13.84 -15.05 6.68
C HIS A 193 -14.00 -16.50 7.15
N ALA A 194 -14.52 -16.76 8.35
CA ALA A 194 -14.65 -18.11 8.88
C ALA A 194 -15.48 -19.07 8.00
N ARG A 195 -16.49 -18.55 7.29
CA ARG A 195 -17.34 -19.33 6.38
C ARG A 195 -16.87 -19.34 4.92
N ASP A 196 -15.72 -18.73 4.63
CA ASP A 196 -15.23 -18.57 3.26
C ASP A 196 -16.21 -17.84 2.32
N ALA A 197 -16.96 -16.89 2.88
CA ALA A 197 -18.01 -16.18 2.17
C ALA A 197 -17.49 -14.93 1.47
N LEU A 198 -18.00 -14.68 0.28
CA LEU A 198 -17.87 -13.41 -0.41
C LEU A 198 -18.49 -12.28 0.41
N ILE A 199 -17.92 -11.07 0.29
CA ILE A 199 -18.53 -9.83 0.78
C ILE A 199 -19.94 -9.72 0.16
N PRO A 200 -21.01 -9.54 0.95
CA PRO A 200 -22.38 -9.54 0.44
C PRO A 200 -22.61 -8.43 -0.60
N LEU A 201 -23.32 -8.74 -1.70
CA LEU A 201 -23.69 -7.73 -2.71
C LEU A 201 -24.49 -6.55 -2.15
N PRO A 202 -25.42 -6.72 -1.19
CA PRO A 202 -26.09 -5.58 -0.57
C PRO A 202 -25.15 -4.58 0.11
N LEU A 203 -23.98 -5.05 0.61
CA LEU A 203 -22.97 -4.15 1.15
C LEU A 203 -22.20 -3.43 0.04
N VAL A 204 -21.97 -4.09 -1.10
CA VAL A 204 -21.40 -3.46 -2.30
C VAL A 204 -22.33 -2.35 -2.81
N GLU A 205 -23.64 -2.59 -2.83
CA GLU A 205 -24.66 -1.60 -3.20
C GLU A 205 -24.64 -0.38 -2.25
N LYS A 206 -24.57 -0.59 -0.93
CA LYS A 206 -24.40 0.51 0.04
C LYS A 206 -23.14 1.34 -0.23
N LEU A 207 -22.01 0.69 -0.56
CA LEU A 207 -20.77 1.40 -0.92
C LEU A 207 -20.93 2.22 -2.20
N ALA A 208 -21.70 1.72 -3.17
CA ALA A 208 -22.03 2.45 -4.39
C ALA A 208 -22.89 3.69 -4.10
N GLU A 209 -23.93 3.55 -3.27
CA GLU A 209 -24.79 4.66 -2.84
C GLU A 209 -24.01 5.75 -2.08
N MET A 210 -22.96 5.36 -1.36
CA MET A 210 -22.04 6.28 -0.69
C MET A 210 -21.01 6.94 -1.64
N GLY A 211 -21.01 6.58 -2.92
CA GLY A 211 -20.11 7.16 -3.94
C GLY A 211 -18.68 6.61 -3.92
N VAL A 212 -18.43 5.48 -3.25
CA VAL A 212 -17.07 4.91 -3.11
C VAL A 212 -16.45 4.55 -4.46
N PHE A 213 -17.25 4.03 -5.39
CA PHE A 213 -16.76 3.61 -6.71
C PHE A 213 -16.48 4.77 -7.67
N GLY A 214 -17.09 5.93 -7.43
CA GLY A 214 -16.95 7.15 -8.22
C GLY A 214 -16.12 8.25 -7.55
N LEU A 215 -15.46 7.96 -6.41
CA LEU A 215 -14.88 8.99 -5.54
C LEU A 215 -13.94 9.95 -6.29
N THR A 216 -13.04 9.41 -7.12
CA THR A 216 -12.08 10.20 -7.92
C THR A 216 -12.47 10.32 -9.39
N VAL A 217 -13.65 9.84 -9.78
CA VAL A 217 -14.15 9.97 -11.15
C VAL A 217 -14.64 11.41 -11.33
N PRO A 218 -14.34 12.09 -12.45
CA PRO A 218 -14.85 13.45 -12.68
C PRO A 218 -16.38 13.53 -12.62
N GLU A 219 -16.91 14.65 -12.15
CA GLU A 219 -18.36 14.87 -12.03
C GLU A 219 -19.10 14.73 -13.37
N GLU A 220 -18.49 15.10 -14.49
CA GLU A 220 -19.05 14.94 -15.84
C GLU A 220 -19.33 13.47 -16.22
N PHE A 221 -18.74 12.52 -15.49
CA PHE A 221 -18.97 11.08 -15.63
C PHE A 221 -19.65 10.49 -14.38
N GLY A 222 -20.44 11.27 -13.64
CA GLY A 222 -21.23 10.79 -12.49
C GLY A 222 -20.42 10.47 -11.24
N GLY A 223 -19.15 10.88 -11.16
CA GLY A 223 -18.32 10.76 -9.97
C GLY A 223 -18.40 11.96 -9.03
N LEU A 224 -17.60 11.93 -7.96
CA LEU A 224 -17.52 13.02 -6.97
C LEU A 224 -16.37 14.01 -7.20
N GLY A 225 -15.49 13.73 -8.17
CA GLY A 225 -14.36 14.62 -8.51
C GLY A 225 -13.34 14.85 -7.39
N LEU A 226 -13.32 14.01 -6.35
CA LEU A 226 -12.41 14.18 -5.22
C LEU A 226 -10.98 13.72 -5.54
N GLY A 227 -10.03 14.23 -4.78
CA GLY A 227 -8.60 13.92 -4.93
C GLY A 227 -8.19 12.54 -4.40
N LYS A 228 -6.95 12.17 -4.68
CA LYS A 228 -6.27 10.97 -4.20
C LYS A 228 -6.10 10.98 -2.68
N VAL A 229 -5.93 12.14 -2.04
CA VAL A 229 -5.92 12.21 -0.56
C VAL A 229 -7.26 11.72 0.00
N ALA A 230 -8.39 12.16 -0.57
CA ALA A 230 -9.71 11.68 -0.18
C ALA A 230 -9.81 10.16 -0.32
N MET A 231 -9.39 9.62 -1.47
CA MET A 231 -9.42 8.19 -1.73
C MET A 231 -8.50 7.38 -0.81
N CYS A 232 -7.35 7.92 -0.39
CA CYS A 232 -6.52 7.31 0.64
C CYS A 232 -7.28 7.16 1.96
N LEU A 233 -7.95 8.22 2.41
CA LEU A 233 -8.70 8.23 3.68
C LEU A 233 -9.84 7.21 3.67
N VAL A 234 -10.59 7.14 2.57
CA VAL A 234 -11.68 6.16 2.38
C VAL A 234 -11.12 4.73 2.37
N SER A 235 -10.10 4.46 1.57
CA SER A 235 -9.48 3.14 1.48
C SER A 235 -8.86 2.68 2.81
N GLU A 236 -8.24 3.59 3.56
CA GLU A 236 -7.71 3.31 4.89
C GLU A 236 -8.83 2.93 5.86
N ALA A 237 -9.88 3.75 5.95
CA ALA A 237 -11.02 3.50 6.85
C ALA A 237 -11.70 2.15 6.56
N LEU A 238 -11.95 1.85 5.29
CA LEU A 238 -12.60 0.60 4.87
C LEU A 238 -11.71 -0.62 5.08
N SER A 239 -10.41 -0.51 4.77
CA SER A 239 -9.44 -1.60 4.99
C SER A 239 -9.16 -1.85 6.48
N GLY A 240 -9.33 -0.82 7.30
CA GLY A 240 -9.32 -0.92 8.76
C GLY A 240 -10.37 -1.87 9.31
N ALA A 241 -11.53 -2.00 8.64
CA ALA A 241 -12.50 -3.02 9.02
C ALA A 241 -12.22 -4.38 8.37
N TYR A 242 -11.99 -4.38 7.05
CA TYR A 242 -11.63 -5.58 6.30
C TYR A 242 -10.96 -5.23 4.98
N LEU A 243 -9.76 -5.78 4.71
CA LEU A 243 -8.95 -5.47 3.52
C LEU A 243 -9.72 -5.59 2.20
N GLY A 244 -10.64 -6.57 2.11
CA GLY A 244 -11.47 -6.76 0.92
C GLY A 244 -12.39 -5.59 0.61
N ILE A 245 -12.89 -4.88 1.63
CA ILE A 245 -13.83 -3.76 1.46
C ILE A 245 -13.12 -2.55 0.86
N GLY A 246 -11.95 -2.16 1.38
CA GLY A 246 -11.17 -1.08 0.77
C GLY A 246 -10.71 -1.43 -0.64
N SER A 247 -10.45 -2.71 -0.90
CA SER A 247 -10.02 -3.16 -2.23
C SER A 247 -11.12 -3.07 -3.29
N LEU A 248 -12.42 -3.15 -2.94
CA LEU A 248 -13.51 -2.92 -3.89
C LEU A 248 -13.42 -1.51 -4.52
N GLY A 249 -13.24 -0.48 -3.67
CA GLY A 249 -13.06 0.90 -4.13
C GLY A 249 -11.80 1.07 -4.99
N THR A 250 -10.68 0.48 -4.57
CA THR A 250 -9.43 0.53 -5.35
C THR A 250 -9.59 -0.05 -6.75
N ARG A 251 -10.34 -1.14 -6.94
CA ARG A 251 -10.54 -1.71 -8.30
C ARG A 251 -11.27 -0.73 -9.21
N SER A 252 -12.32 -0.10 -8.68
CA SER A 252 -13.06 0.94 -9.40
C SER A 252 -12.16 2.12 -9.78
N GLU A 253 -11.41 2.66 -8.81
CA GLU A 253 -10.51 3.79 -9.03
C GLU A 253 -9.48 3.51 -10.13
N ILE A 254 -8.79 2.36 -10.06
CA ILE A 254 -7.72 2.05 -11.02
C ILE A 254 -8.28 1.79 -12.41
N ALA A 255 -9.42 1.09 -12.52
CA ALA A 255 -10.07 0.88 -13.82
C ALA A 255 -10.59 2.18 -14.43
N ALA A 256 -11.21 3.05 -13.62
CA ALA A 256 -11.67 4.35 -14.07
C ALA A 256 -10.50 5.25 -14.50
N GLU A 257 -9.39 5.26 -13.77
CA GLU A 257 -8.20 6.03 -14.14
C GLU A 257 -7.58 5.50 -15.45
N LEU A 258 -7.48 4.18 -15.61
CA LEU A 258 -7.01 3.55 -16.85
C LEU A 258 -7.84 3.98 -18.07
N ILE A 259 -9.17 3.97 -17.95
CA ILE A 259 -10.09 4.36 -19.03
C ILE A 259 -10.05 5.89 -19.25
N ARG A 260 -9.99 6.69 -18.19
CA ARG A 260 -9.93 8.15 -18.29
C ARG A 260 -8.68 8.62 -19.02
N LEU A 261 -7.53 7.97 -18.78
CA LEU A 261 -6.26 8.33 -19.39
C LEU A 261 -6.07 7.71 -20.78
N GLY A 262 -6.34 6.41 -20.92
CA GLY A 262 -6.06 5.65 -22.15
C GLY A 262 -7.24 5.49 -23.11
N GLY A 263 -8.46 5.81 -22.71
CA GLY A 263 -9.68 5.53 -23.47
C GLY A 263 -10.04 6.61 -24.50
N THR A 264 -10.82 6.21 -25.50
CA THR A 264 -11.47 7.13 -26.44
C THR A 264 -12.60 7.92 -25.77
N ALA A 265 -13.10 8.99 -26.40
CA ALA A 265 -14.24 9.73 -25.86
C ALA A 265 -15.48 8.84 -25.67
N GLN A 266 -15.75 7.94 -26.64
CA GLN A 266 -16.84 6.98 -26.55
C GLN A 266 -16.64 6.00 -25.38
N GLN A 267 -15.43 5.44 -25.21
CA GLN A 267 -15.13 4.55 -24.09
C GLN A 267 -15.30 5.26 -22.73
N LYS A 268 -14.89 6.53 -22.61
CA LYS A 268 -15.10 7.28 -21.37
C LYS A 268 -16.59 7.43 -21.05
N ALA A 269 -17.39 7.81 -22.06
CA ALA A 269 -18.84 7.92 -21.92
C ALA A 269 -19.53 6.58 -21.60
N ASP A 270 -19.08 5.49 -22.21
CA ASP A 270 -19.70 4.17 -22.04
C ASP A 270 -19.41 3.53 -20.68
N TRP A 271 -18.26 3.82 -20.07
CA TRP A 271 -17.78 3.05 -18.91
C TRP A 271 -17.71 3.85 -17.61
N LEU A 272 -17.29 5.12 -17.63
CA LEU A 272 -16.91 5.82 -16.39
C LEU A 272 -18.08 6.03 -15.43
N GLU A 273 -19.26 6.40 -15.94
CA GLU A 273 -20.47 6.58 -15.12
C GLU A 273 -20.94 5.26 -14.51
N ARG A 274 -20.92 4.18 -15.29
CA ARG A 274 -21.34 2.85 -14.84
C ARG A 274 -20.40 2.28 -13.78
N ILE A 275 -19.11 2.60 -13.88
CA ILE A 275 -18.12 2.28 -12.84
C ILE A 275 -18.38 3.15 -11.60
N ALA A 276 -18.57 4.47 -11.78
CA ALA A 276 -18.76 5.41 -10.68
C ALA A 276 -20.00 5.11 -9.83
N THR A 277 -21.09 4.70 -10.48
CA THR A 277 -22.37 4.31 -9.85
C THR A 277 -22.37 2.90 -9.29
N GLY A 278 -21.32 2.10 -9.54
CA GLY A 278 -21.27 0.68 -9.16
C GLY A 278 -22.20 -0.24 -9.95
N GLU A 279 -22.81 0.25 -11.05
CA GLU A 279 -23.60 -0.58 -11.97
C GLU A 279 -22.74 -1.74 -12.50
N ILE A 280 -21.48 -1.44 -12.86
CA ILE A 280 -20.49 -2.43 -13.26
C ILE A 280 -19.32 -2.46 -12.28
N LEU A 281 -18.86 -3.68 -11.97
CA LEU A 281 -17.74 -3.93 -11.08
C LEU A 281 -16.52 -4.36 -11.90
N PRO A 282 -15.44 -3.56 -11.92
CA PRO A 282 -14.25 -3.90 -12.68
C PRO A 282 -13.31 -4.83 -11.90
N THR A 283 -12.51 -5.62 -12.63
CA THR A 283 -11.34 -6.30 -12.09
C THR A 283 -10.17 -6.31 -13.08
N ALA A 284 -8.96 -6.44 -12.53
CA ALA A 284 -7.72 -6.51 -13.30
C ALA A 284 -7.39 -7.96 -13.68
N VAL A 285 -7.07 -8.20 -14.95
CA VAL A 285 -6.77 -9.54 -15.47
C VAL A 285 -5.43 -9.54 -16.19
N PHE A 286 -4.36 -9.67 -15.42
CA PHE A 286 -2.98 -9.47 -15.89
C PHE A 286 -2.12 -10.74 -15.73
N THR A 287 -2.02 -11.24 -14.51
CA THR A 287 -1.13 -12.34 -14.11
C THR A 287 -1.49 -13.66 -14.77
N GLU A 288 -0.46 -14.41 -15.17
CA GLU A 288 -0.54 -15.75 -15.75
C GLU A 288 0.18 -16.75 -14.86
N PRO A 289 -0.09 -18.07 -14.98
CA PRO A 289 0.53 -19.09 -14.14
C PRO A 289 2.06 -19.02 -14.08
N ASN A 290 2.71 -18.59 -15.16
CA ASN A 290 4.17 -18.46 -15.26
C ASN A 290 4.67 -17.01 -15.41
N THR A 291 3.79 -16.02 -15.32
CA THR A 291 4.13 -14.61 -15.56
C THR A 291 3.42 -13.69 -14.58
N GLY A 292 4.17 -13.14 -13.62
CA GLY A 292 3.69 -12.15 -12.64
C GLY A 292 4.53 -10.87 -12.67
N SER A 293 5.69 -10.90 -11.99
CA SER A 293 6.60 -9.75 -11.90
C SER A 293 7.09 -9.23 -13.26
N ASP A 294 7.31 -10.13 -14.22
CA ASP A 294 7.68 -9.79 -15.61
C ASP A 294 6.46 -9.71 -16.53
N LEU A 295 5.52 -8.83 -16.20
CA LEU A 295 4.23 -8.75 -16.91
C LEU A 295 4.36 -8.47 -18.42
N GLY A 296 5.47 -7.88 -18.87
CA GLY A 296 5.76 -7.64 -20.29
C GLY A 296 5.86 -8.92 -21.13
N SER A 297 6.15 -10.06 -20.48
CA SER A 297 6.38 -11.37 -21.13
C SER A 297 5.14 -12.28 -21.13
N LEU A 298 3.95 -11.74 -20.86
CA LEU A 298 2.70 -12.52 -20.83
C LEU A 298 2.37 -13.17 -22.19
N ARG A 299 1.66 -14.28 -22.19
CA ARG A 299 1.43 -15.13 -23.39
C ARG A 299 -0.02 -15.21 -23.83
N THR A 300 -0.99 -14.82 -22.99
CA THR A 300 -2.40 -14.74 -23.39
C THR A 300 -2.51 -13.86 -24.62
N ARG A 301 -3.05 -14.42 -25.70
CA ARG A 301 -3.12 -13.76 -27.01
C ARG A 301 -4.54 -13.35 -27.33
N ALA A 302 -4.69 -12.30 -28.12
CA ALA A 302 -5.95 -11.91 -28.74
C ALA A 302 -5.76 -11.81 -30.25
N VAL A 303 -6.59 -12.54 -31.00
CA VAL A 303 -6.58 -12.53 -32.47
C VAL A 303 -7.80 -11.76 -32.95
N ARG A 304 -7.61 -10.74 -33.78
CA ARG A 304 -8.72 -9.99 -34.37
C ARG A 304 -9.38 -10.81 -35.47
N GLU A 305 -10.68 -11.04 -35.35
CA GLU A 305 -11.53 -11.71 -36.33
C GLU A 305 -12.75 -10.84 -36.61
N GLY A 306 -12.72 -10.06 -37.69
CA GLY A 306 -13.79 -9.11 -38.01
C GLY A 306 -13.90 -7.98 -36.99
N ASP A 307 -15.04 -7.90 -36.32
CA ASP A 307 -15.40 -6.89 -35.32
C ASP A 307 -15.19 -7.36 -33.87
N VAL A 308 -14.56 -8.51 -33.66
CA VAL A 308 -14.19 -9.02 -32.33
C VAL A 308 -12.71 -9.40 -32.26
N TYR A 309 -12.19 -9.45 -31.03
CA TYR A 309 -10.98 -10.16 -30.65
C TYR A 309 -11.38 -11.50 -30.02
N LYS A 310 -10.75 -12.59 -30.45
CA LYS A 310 -10.82 -13.89 -29.78
C LYS A 310 -9.61 -14.09 -28.90
N VAL A 311 -9.86 -14.25 -27.60
CA VAL A 311 -8.82 -14.37 -26.58
C VAL A 311 -8.54 -15.84 -26.27
N TYR A 312 -7.26 -16.19 -26.18
CA TYR A 312 -6.78 -17.52 -25.84
C TYR A 312 -5.64 -17.45 -24.81
N GLY A 313 -5.78 -18.16 -23.71
CA GLY A 313 -4.74 -18.22 -22.68
C GLY A 313 -5.30 -18.50 -21.29
N ALA A 314 -4.43 -18.43 -20.29
CA ALA A 314 -4.79 -18.66 -18.90
C ALA A 314 -4.27 -17.53 -18.02
N LYS A 315 -5.13 -17.06 -17.12
CA LYS A 315 -4.87 -16.04 -16.11
C LYS A 315 -5.10 -16.64 -14.73
N THR A 316 -4.42 -16.12 -13.72
CA THR A 316 -4.51 -16.63 -12.34
C THR A 316 -4.37 -15.49 -11.35
N TRP A 317 -4.73 -15.73 -10.10
CA TRP A 317 -4.79 -14.72 -9.03
C TRP A 317 -5.73 -13.56 -9.36
N ILE A 318 -6.82 -13.85 -10.08
CA ILE A 318 -7.78 -12.83 -10.48
C ILE A 318 -8.77 -12.60 -9.36
N THR A 319 -8.57 -11.53 -8.59
CA THR A 319 -9.49 -11.14 -7.53
C THR A 319 -10.86 -10.80 -8.11
N HIS A 320 -11.94 -11.23 -7.45
CA HIS A 320 -13.32 -10.87 -7.79
C HIS A 320 -13.80 -11.35 -9.17
N GLY A 321 -13.05 -12.24 -9.82
CA GLY A 321 -13.28 -12.66 -11.21
C GLY A 321 -14.69 -13.15 -11.50
N ALA A 322 -15.32 -13.93 -10.62
CA ALA A 322 -16.68 -14.42 -10.85
C ALA A 322 -17.72 -13.29 -10.89
N ARG A 323 -17.64 -12.31 -9.98
CA ARG A 323 -18.67 -11.26 -9.79
C ARG A 323 -18.37 -9.93 -10.49
N SER A 324 -17.24 -9.80 -11.16
CA SER A 324 -16.96 -8.63 -11.99
C SER A 324 -17.80 -8.61 -13.27
N ASP A 325 -18.08 -7.43 -13.80
CA ASP A 325 -18.74 -7.22 -15.09
C ASP A 325 -17.73 -6.85 -16.17
N LEU A 326 -16.66 -6.19 -15.78
CA LEU A 326 -15.64 -5.66 -16.67
C LEU A 326 -14.25 -6.16 -16.27
N MET A 327 -13.55 -6.81 -17.18
CA MET A 327 -12.16 -7.19 -17.02
C MET A 327 -11.29 -6.21 -17.79
N THR A 328 -10.37 -5.51 -17.11
CA THR A 328 -9.27 -4.84 -17.79
C THR A 328 -8.22 -5.91 -18.09
N LEU A 329 -8.26 -6.45 -19.30
CA LEU A 329 -7.59 -7.69 -19.70
C LEU A 329 -6.38 -7.38 -20.58
N LEU A 330 -5.18 -7.63 -20.07
CA LEU A 330 -3.93 -7.42 -20.79
C LEU A 330 -3.55 -8.66 -21.60
N VAL A 331 -3.42 -8.48 -22.91
CA VAL A 331 -3.22 -9.55 -23.90
C VAL A 331 -2.13 -9.16 -24.90
N ARG A 332 -1.54 -10.16 -25.55
CA ARG A 332 -0.64 -9.98 -26.68
C ARG A 332 -1.45 -9.96 -27.99
N THR A 333 -1.40 -8.85 -28.72
CA THR A 333 -2.01 -8.74 -30.06
C THR A 333 -0.98 -8.82 -31.18
N ASP A 334 0.27 -8.44 -30.91
CA ASP A 334 1.39 -8.66 -31.83
C ASP A 334 2.15 -9.94 -31.42
N PRO A 335 2.06 -11.03 -32.21
CA PRO A 335 2.74 -12.29 -31.90
C PRO A 335 4.25 -12.23 -32.08
N GLU A 336 4.77 -11.26 -32.86
CA GLU A 336 6.21 -11.14 -33.17
C GLU A 336 6.96 -10.33 -32.11
N ALA A 337 6.27 -9.40 -31.45
CA ALA A 337 6.82 -8.69 -30.31
C ALA A 337 6.67 -9.53 -29.04
N ALA A 338 7.76 -10.11 -28.54
CA ALA A 338 7.76 -10.92 -27.30
C ALA A 338 7.76 -10.09 -26.00
N ASP A 339 7.98 -8.78 -26.08
CA ASP A 339 8.05 -7.87 -24.93
C ASP A 339 6.77 -7.04 -24.75
N TYR A 340 6.84 -6.02 -23.88
CA TYR A 340 5.72 -5.14 -23.54
C TYR A 340 5.12 -4.38 -24.74
N ARG A 341 5.85 -4.23 -25.85
CA ARG A 341 5.39 -3.49 -27.03
C ARG A 341 4.30 -4.23 -27.80
N GLY A 342 4.21 -5.55 -27.64
CA GLY A 342 3.17 -6.37 -28.28
C GLY A 342 1.87 -6.45 -27.48
N LEU A 343 1.77 -5.73 -26.35
CA LEU A 343 0.66 -5.85 -25.41
C LEU A 343 -0.41 -4.78 -25.63
N SER A 344 -1.67 -5.22 -25.55
CA SER A 344 -2.87 -4.40 -25.71
C SER A 344 -3.79 -4.61 -24.52
N MET A 345 -4.55 -3.56 -24.16
CA MET A 345 -5.53 -3.60 -23.08
C MET A 345 -6.94 -3.73 -23.67
N LEU A 346 -7.65 -4.79 -23.30
CA LEU A 346 -9.05 -4.99 -23.68
C LEU A 346 -9.97 -4.66 -22.51
N LEU A 347 -11.05 -3.92 -22.79
CA LEU A 347 -12.18 -3.70 -21.87
C LEU A 347 -13.18 -4.84 -22.05
N ALA A 348 -12.86 -5.99 -21.46
CA ALA A 348 -13.54 -7.25 -21.68
C ALA A 348 -14.79 -7.37 -20.77
N LEU A 349 -15.95 -7.05 -21.32
CA LEU A 349 -17.24 -7.26 -20.66
C LEU A 349 -17.56 -8.75 -20.53
N LYS A 350 -18.17 -9.12 -19.41
CA LYS A 350 -18.75 -10.45 -19.21
C LYS A 350 -19.98 -10.41 -18.30
N PRO A 351 -20.91 -11.37 -18.40
CA PRO A 351 -21.92 -11.58 -17.37
C PRO A 351 -21.29 -11.90 -16.00
N ARG A 352 -21.94 -11.41 -14.92
CA ARG A 352 -21.64 -11.87 -13.56
C ARG A 352 -21.99 -13.34 -13.43
N GLY A 353 -21.10 -14.10 -12.80
CA GLY A 353 -21.37 -15.48 -12.41
C GLY A 353 -22.22 -15.59 -11.15
N THR A 354 -22.71 -16.80 -10.92
CA THR A 354 -23.35 -17.24 -9.67
C THR A 354 -22.45 -18.27 -8.97
N GLU A 355 -22.80 -18.70 -7.76
CA GLU A 355 -22.07 -19.82 -7.13
C GLU A 355 -22.16 -21.13 -7.95
N ALA A 356 -23.29 -21.37 -8.62
CA ALA A 356 -23.48 -22.56 -9.43
C ALA A 356 -22.76 -22.50 -10.79
N ASP A 357 -22.60 -21.29 -11.33
CA ASP A 357 -21.95 -21.03 -12.60
C ASP A 357 -21.14 -19.71 -12.52
N PRO A 358 -19.90 -19.74 -12.01
CA PRO A 358 -19.11 -18.54 -11.75
C PRO A 358 -18.58 -17.87 -13.03
N PHE A 359 -18.57 -18.57 -14.16
CA PHE A 359 -18.04 -18.07 -15.43
C PHE A 359 -18.97 -18.46 -16.59
N PRO A 360 -20.18 -17.86 -16.69
CA PRO A 360 -21.18 -18.24 -17.68
C PRO A 360 -20.88 -17.74 -19.10
N ALA A 361 -19.81 -16.94 -19.28
CA ALA A 361 -19.48 -16.35 -20.57
C ALA A 361 -18.92 -17.42 -21.55
N PRO A 362 -19.40 -17.48 -22.80
CA PRO A 362 -18.85 -18.40 -23.80
C PRO A 362 -17.34 -18.21 -24.00
N GLY A 363 -16.59 -19.32 -24.11
CA GLY A 363 -15.13 -19.28 -24.27
C GLY A 363 -14.36 -18.88 -23.01
N MET A 364 -15.01 -18.75 -21.86
CA MET A 364 -14.40 -18.45 -20.57
C MET A 364 -14.75 -19.56 -19.57
N THR A 365 -13.76 -20.03 -18.83
CA THR A 365 -13.96 -20.96 -17.71
C THR A 365 -13.06 -20.54 -16.56
N GLY A 366 -13.35 -20.98 -15.34
CA GLY A 366 -12.48 -20.68 -14.22
C GLY A 366 -12.88 -21.40 -12.94
N THR A 367 -11.96 -21.39 -11.99
CA THR A 367 -12.09 -22.04 -10.69
C THR A 367 -11.52 -21.17 -9.60
N GLU A 368 -12.16 -21.19 -8.42
CA GLU A 368 -11.64 -20.50 -7.25
C GLU A 368 -10.31 -21.13 -6.80
N ILE A 369 -9.39 -20.28 -6.35
CA ILE A 369 -8.16 -20.65 -5.66
C ILE A 369 -8.41 -20.51 -4.15
N PRO A 370 -8.33 -21.60 -3.36
CA PRO A 370 -8.37 -21.50 -1.90
C PRO A 370 -7.13 -20.77 -1.38
N VAL A 371 -7.33 -19.70 -0.61
CA VAL A 371 -6.24 -18.85 -0.11
C VAL A 371 -6.22 -18.73 1.41
N LEU A 372 -5.06 -18.35 1.96
CA LEU A 372 -4.87 -18.20 3.41
C LEU A 372 -5.64 -17.00 4.01
N GLY A 373 -5.72 -15.88 3.29
CA GLY A 373 -6.31 -14.60 3.71
C GLY A 373 -6.93 -13.85 2.53
N TYR A 374 -7.43 -12.63 2.72
CA TYR A 374 -7.96 -11.81 1.60
C TYR A 374 -9.16 -12.45 0.82
N ARG A 375 -9.98 -13.25 1.51
CA ARG A 375 -11.01 -14.11 0.88
C ARG A 375 -12.31 -13.44 0.41
N GLY A 376 -12.54 -12.18 0.77
CA GLY A 376 -13.84 -11.52 0.64
C GLY A 376 -14.28 -11.25 -0.81
N MET A 377 -13.36 -11.32 -1.75
CA MET A 377 -13.66 -11.24 -3.18
C MET A 377 -13.31 -12.53 -3.93
N LYS A 378 -12.61 -13.45 -3.25
CA LYS A 378 -12.01 -14.68 -3.80
C LYS A 378 -11.03 -14.39 -4.95
N GLU A 379 -10.16 -15.36 -5.20
CA GLU A 379 -9.15 -15.36 -6.26
C GLU A 379 -9.48 -16.50 -7.22
N TYR A 380 -9.27 -16.28 -8.52
CA TYR A 380 -9.64 -17.26 -9.53
C TYR A 380 -8.51 -17.53 -10.52
N GLU A 381 -8.43 -18.79 -10.94
CA GLU A 381 -7.84 -19.17 -12.22
C GLU A 381 -8.92 -19.02 -13.30
N ILE A 382 -8.55 -18.45 -14.45
CA ILE A 382 -9.45 -18.18 -15.55
C ILE A 382 -8.77 -18.62 -16.85
N SER A 383 -9.43 -19.47 -17.62
CA SER A 383 -9.01 -19.89 -18.95
C SER A 383 -9.91 -19.28 -20.01
N PHE A 384 -9.28 -18.80 -21.07
CA PHE A 384 -9.94 -18.26 -22.26
C PHE A 384 -9.65 -19.20 -23.44
N ASP A 385 -10.71 -19.67 -24.09
CA ASP A 385 -10.66 -20.44 -25.33
C ASP A 385 -11.67 -19.85 -26.30
N GLY A 386 -11.22 -18.87 -27.08
CA GLY A 386 -12.06 -18.15 -28.03
C GLY A 386 -13.06 -17.20 -27.37
N PHE A 387 -12.77 -16.70 -26.16
CA PHE A 387 -13.58 -15.66 -25.52
C PHE A 387 -13.60 -14.39 -26.38
N GLU A 388 -14.80 -13.92 -26.72
CA GLU A 388 -15.00 -12.81 -27.65
C GLU A 388 -15.07 -11.47 -26.93
N VAL A 389 -14.30 -10.50 -27.42
CA VAL A 389 -14.33 -9.10 -26.97
C VAL A 389 -14.56 -8.21 -28.18
N PRO A 390 -15.57 -7.31 -28.19
CA PRO A 390 -15.76 -6.37 -29.29
C PRO A 390 -14.49 -5.58 -29.61
N ALA A 391 -14.17 -5.40 -30.90
CA ALA A 391 -12.95 -4.69 -31.32
C ALA A 391 -12.94 -3.23 -30.86
N GLY A 392 -14.11 -2.61 -30.71
CA GLY A 392 -14.28 -1.26 -30.12
C GLY A 392 -13.88 -1.17 -28.65
N ASN A 393 -13.72 -2.30 -27.96
CA ASN A 393 -13.30 -2.38 -26.56
C ASN A 393 -11.78 -2.49 -26.41
N LEU A 394 -11.00 -2.43 -27.50
CA LEU A 394 -9.56 -2.17 -27.41
C LEU A 394 -9.35 -0.75 -26.85
N LEU A 395 -8.76 -0.64 -25.66
CA LEU A 395 -8.59 0.64 -24.98
C LEU A 395 -7.78 1.61 -25.84
N GLY A 396 -8.38 2.77 -26.17
CA GLY A 396 -7.75 3.78 -27.02
C GLY A 396 -7.71 3.44 -28.52
N GLY A 397 -8.17 2.24 -28.92
CA GLY A 397 -8.31 1.83 -30.32
C GLY A 397 -7.01 1.50 -31.05
N VAL A 398 -5.87 1.49 -30.37
CA VAL A 398 -4.55 1.24 -30.97
C VAL A 398 -3.85 0.09 -30.25
N GLU A 399 -3.46 -0.95 -30.99
CA GLU A 399 -2.75 -2.10 -30.45
C GLU A 399 -1.33 -1.72 -29.94
N GLY A 400 -0.77 -2.54 -29.06
CA GLY A 400 0.59 -2.35 -28.53
C GLY A 400 0.73 -1.21 -27.50
N GLN A 401 -0.38 -0.58 -27.09
CA GLN A 401 -0.37 0.49 -26.07
C GLN A 401 -0.70 0.00 -24.66
N GLY A 402 -1.13 -1.25 -24.48
CA GLY A 402 -1.71 -1.75 -23.23
C GLY A 402 -0.79 -1.62 -22.02
N PHE A 403 0.49 -1.94 -22.19
CA PHE A 403 1.46 -1.81 -21.10
C PHE A 403 1.74 -0.35 -20.73
N LYS A 404 1.79 0.56 -21.71
CA LYS A 404 1.98 2.00 -21.46
C LYS A 404 0.80 2.60 -20.72
N GLN A 405 -0.42 2.29 -21.17
CA GLN A 405 -1.65 2.70 -20.50
C GLN A 405 -1.70 2.20 -19.05
N LEU A 406 -1.30 0.94 -18.82
CA LEU A 406 -1.22 0.37 -17.48
C LEU A 406 -0.20 1.12 -16.59
N MET A 407 0.98 1.47 -17.11
CA MET A 407 2.01 2.18 -16.35
C MET A 407 1.53 3.54 -15.81
N GLU A 408 0.60 4.21 -16.49
CA GLU A 408 0.06 5.51 -16.04
C GLU A 408 -0.74 5.40 -14.73
N THR A 409 -1.23 4.21 -14.41
CA THR A 409 -2.01 3.93 -13.19
C THR A 409 -1.16 3.51 -11.99
N PHE A 410 0.14 3.23 -12.19
CA PHE A 410 0.99 2.67 -11.14
C PHE A 410 1.17 3.58 -9.93
N GLU A 411 1.17 4.90 -10.12
CA GLU A 411 1.23 5.86 -9.01
C GLU A 411 0.03 5.67 -8.08
N SER A 412 -1.19 5.68 -8.64
CA SER A 412 -2.43 5.48 -7.88
C SER A 412 -2.51 4.08 -7.27
N ALA A 413 -2.12 3.03 -8.01
CA ALA A 413 -2.13 1.66 -7.50
C ALA A 413 -1.20 1.48 -6.29
N ARG A 414 -0.04 2.13 -6.30
CA ARG A 414 0.91 2.12 -5.18
C ARG A 414 0.38 2.90 -3.98
N ILE A 415 -0.16 4.11 -4.21
CA ILE A 415 -0.81 4.93 -3.19
C ILE A 415 -1.95 4.16 -2.51
N GLN A 416 -2.83 3.53 -3.30
CA GLN A 416 -3.94 2.72 -2.79
C GLN A 416 -3.49 1.46 -2.05
N THR A 417 -2.38 0.84 -2.46
CA THR A 417 -1.80 -0.27 -1.72
C THR A 417 -1.29 0.18 -0.36
N ALA A 418 -0.65 1.35 -0.29
CA ALA A 418 -0.21 1.94 0.97
C ALA A 418 -1.41 2.27 1.88
N ALA A 419 -2.46 2.92 1.34
CA ALA A 419 -3.68 3.22 2.10
C ALA A 419 -4.35 1.97 2.69
N ARG A 420 -4.48 0.90 1.89
CA ARG A 420 -5.02 -0.39 2.37
C ARG A 420 -4.14 -0.99 3.46
N ALA A 421 -2.82 -0.92 3.31
CA ALA A 421 -1.87 -1.40 4.30
C ALA A 421 -1.95 -0.61 5.62
N LEU A 422 -2.13 0.71 5.56
CA LEU A 422 -2.33 1.55 6.74
C LEU A 422 -3.60 1.18 7.50
N GLY A 423 -4.70 0.89 6.80
CA GLY A 423 -5.94 0.42 7.41
C GLY A 423 -5.72 -0.90 8.16
N VAL A 424 -5.07 -1.87 7.50
CA VAL A 424 -4.73 -3.16 8.12
C VAL A 424 -3.80 -2.99 9.34
N ALA A 425 -2.80 -2.10 9.23
CA ALA A 425 -1.88 -1.77 10.31
C ALA A 425 -2.59 -1.15 11.53
N GLN A 426 -3.54 -0.25 11.27
CA GLN A 426 -4.38 0.39 12.29
C GLN A 426 -5.31 -0.63 12.96
N ASN A 427 -5.93 -1.52 12.19
CA ASN A 427 -6.75 -2.62 12.73
C ASN A 427 -5.95 -3.50 13.70
N ALA A 428 -4.75 -3.94 13.28
CA ALA A 428 -3.87 -4.75 14.12
C ALA A 428 -3.50 -4.03 15.43
N LEU A 429 -3.16 -2.73 15.35
CA LEU A 429 -2.88 -1.89 16.52
C LEU A 429 -4.07 -1.83 17.48
N GLU A 430 -5.28 -1.55 16.97
CA GLU A 430 -6.49 -1.42 17.80
C GLU A 430 -6.90 -2.75 18.44
N LEU A 431 -6.83 -3.87 17.69
CA LEU A 431 -7.07 -5.20 18.25
C LEU A 431 -6.06 -5.54 19.35
N GLY A 432 -4.77 -5.27 19.10
CA GLY A 432 -3.70 -5.49 20.07
C GLY A 432 -3.89 -4.65 21.34
N LEU A 433 -4.22 -3.36 21.17
CA LEU A 433 -4.47 -2.44 22.28
C LEU A 433 -5.68 -2.88 23.10
N ARG A 434 -6.82 -3.17 22.47
CA ARG A 434 -8.03 -3.61 23.16
C ARG A 434 -7.75 -4.86 24.00
N TYR A 435 -7.12 -5.87 23.41
CA TYR A 435 -6.75 -7.09 24.13
C TYR A 435 -5.76 -6.80 25.27
N ALA A 436 -4.81 -5.88 25.06
CA ALA A 436 -3.84 -5.52 26.08
C ALA A 436 -4.45 -4.83 27.31
N ARG A 437 -5.53 -4.08 27.13
CA ARG A 437 -6.30 -3.41 28.19
C ARG A 437 -7.14 -4.42 28.98
N GLU A 438 -7.80 -5.31 28.27
CA GLU A 438 -8.77 -6.26 28.86
C GLU A 438 -8.10 -7.47 29.52
N ARG A 439 -7.01 -7.98 28.92
CA ARG A 439 -6.36 -9.20 29.42
C ARG A 439 -5.51 -8.91 30.66
N ALA A 440 -5.81 -9.59 31.76
CA ALA A 440 -4.99 -9.56 32.97
C ALA A 440 -4.06 -10.78 33.09
N GLN A 441 -2.79 -10.55 33.43
CA GLN A 441 -1.82 -11.58 33.84
C GLN A 441 -0.93 -11.03 34.96
N PHE A 442 -0.45 -11.90 35.85
CA PHE A 442 0.36 -11.50 37.00
C PHE A 442 -0.25 -10.33 37.80
N GLY A 443 -1.58 -10.31 37.94
CA GLY A 443 -2.33 -9.32 38.74
C GLY A 443 -2.58 -7.95 38.11
N LYS A 444 -2.29 -7.73 36.82
CA LYS A 444 -2.59 -6.46 36.12
C LYS A 444 -2.89 -6.64 34.63
N ALA A 445 -3.47 -5.62 34.00
CA ALA A 445 -3.63 -5.56 32.54
C ALA A 445 -2.27 -5.72 31.85
N ILE A 446 -2.22 -6.50 30.76
CA ILE A 446 -0.94 -6.79 30.11
C ILE A 446 -0.34 -5.56 29.42
N LEU A 447 -1.13 -4.53 29.12
CA LEU A 447 -0.65 -3.20 28.70
C LEU A 447 0.42 -2.65 29.67
N GLY A 448 0.32 -2.96 30.97
CA GLY A 448 1.28 -2.51 31.98
C GLY A 448 2.66 -3.20 31.92
N PHE A 449 2.94 -4.08 30.95
CA PHE A 449 4.25 -4.71 30.75
C PHE A 449 5.03 -4.04 29.60
N PRO A 450 6.33 -3.73 29.77
CA PRO A 450 7.15 -3.07 28.75
C PRO A 450 7.14 -3.72 27.38
N ARG A 451 7.17 -5.05 27.32
CA ARG A 451 7.17 -5.78 26.05
C ARG A 451 5.85 -5.68 25.28
N VAL A 452 4.75 -5.31 25.94
CA VAL A 452 3.43 -5.10 25.31
C VAL A 452 3.29 -3.65 24.89
N HIS A 453 3.42 -2.69 25.81
CA HIS A 453 3.23 -1.28 25.45
C HIS A 453 4.29 -0.76 24.48
N ALA A 454 5.53 -1.28 24.50
CA ALA A 454 6.54 -0.90 23.52
C ALA A 454 6.18 -1.36 22.10
N LYS A 455 5.51 -2.51 21.94
CA LYS A 455 5.00 -2.95 20.64
C LYS A 455 3.94 -1.98 20.13
N LEU A 456 2.93 -1.69 20.96
CA LEU A 456 1.84 -0.78 20.60
C LEU A 456 2.35 0.64 20.28
N ALA A 457 3.34 1.14 21.03
CA ALA A 457 3.97 2.42 20.75
C ALA A 457 4.63 2.43 19.36
N MET A 458 5.44 1.42 19.02
CA MET A 458 6.08 1.35 17.70
C MET A 458 5.08 1.12 16.56
N MET A 459 4.05 0.32 16.78
CA MET A 459 2.95 0.15 15.82
C MET A 459 2.31 1.50 15.48
N ALA A 460 1.95 2.30 16.48
CA ALA A 460 1.37 3.62 16.28
C ALA A 460 2.36 4.57 15.58
N THR A 461 3.63 4.59 16.03
CA THR A 461 4.69 5.40 15.43
C THR A 461 4.89 5.09 13.95
N GLU A 462 5.18 3.85 13.59
CA GLU A 462 5.47 3.49 12.20
C GLU A 462 4.24 3.68 11.31
N THR A 463 3.04 3.34 11.80
CA THR A 463 1.78 3.58 11.06
C THR A 463 1.63 5.07 10.72
N MET A 464 1.87 5.98 11.67
CA MET A 464 1.82 7.42 11.39
C MET A 464 2.89 7.86 10.38
N MET A 465 4.13 7.39 10.51
CA MET A 465 5.20 7.74 9.56
C MET A 465 4.86 7.31 8.13
N ALA A 466 4.38 6.08 7.95
CA ALA A 466 3.95 5.59 6.64
C ALA A 466 2.70 6.31 6.12
N ARG A 467 1.80 6.74 7.01
CA ARG A 467 0.63 7.54 6.67
C ARG A 467 1.02 8.90 6.10
N GLN A 468 1.93 9.61 6.76
CA GLN A 468 2.42 10.90 6.27
C GLN A 468 3.14 10.78 4.92
N LEU A 469 3.91 9.71 4.71
CA LEU A 469 4.52 9.40 3.41
C LEU A 469 3.47 9.11 2.32
N SER A 470 2.43 8.36 2.65
CA SER A 470 1.33 8.04 1.72
C SER A 470 0.52 9.27 1.34
N TYR A 471 0.21 10.14 2.31
CA TYR A 471 -0.51 11.39 2.06
C TYR A 471 0.34 12.38 1.26
N PHE A 472 1.65 12.40 1.48
CA PHE A 472 2.56 13.16 0.62
C PHE A 472 2.47 12.70 -0.84
N ALA A 473 2.60 11.39 -1.10
CA ALA A 473 2.48 10.85 -2.46
C ALA A 473 1.11 11.18 -3.09
N ALA A 474 0.03 11.07 -2.33
CA ALA A 474 -1.31 11.46 -2.78
C ALA A 474 -1.42 12.96 -3.13
N ARG A 475 -0.90 13.85 -2.27
CA ARG A 475 -0.86 15.30 -2.56
C ARG A 475 -0.02 15.64 -3.79
N GLN A 476 1.09 14.92 -4.02
CA GLN A 476 1.88 15.08 -5.24
C GLN A 476 1.05 14.71 -6.48
N LYS A 477 0.33 13.59 -6.43
CA LYS A 477 -0.55 13.13 -7.51
C LYS A 477 -1.70 14.11 -7.78
N ASP A 478 -2.34 14.62 -6.73
CA ASP A 478 -3.41 15.62 -6.84
C ASP A 478 -2.92 16.93 -7.48
N ALA A 479 -1.68 17.30 -7.21
CA ALA A 479 -1.05 18.46 -7.83
C ALA A 479 -0.49 18.19 -9.24
N GLY A 480 -0.77 17.02 -9.84
CA GLY A 480 -0.28 16.64 -11.17
C GLY A 480 1.23 16.42 -11.26
N ARG A 481 1.92 16.32 -10.10
CA ARG A 481 3.36 16.05 -10.06
C ARG A 481 3.60 14.54 -10.11
N ARG A 482 4.60 14.16 -10.89
CA ARG A 482 5.11 12.78 -10.91
C ARG A 482 5.52 12.37 -9.49
N CYS A 483 5.04 11.20 -9.05
CA CYS A 483 5.20 10.72 -7.67
C CYS A 483 5.45 9.19 -7.59
N ASP A 484 5.94 8.59 -8.67
CA ASP A 484 6.16 7.15 -8.78
C ASP A 484 7.15 6.57 -7.76
N MET A 485 8.13 7.37 -7.32
CA MET A 485 9.10 6.97 -6.28
C MET A 485 8.47 7.05 -4.91
N GLU A 486 7.85 8.19 -4.58
CA GLU A 486 7.21 8.49 -3.31
C GLU A 486 6.08 7.49 -3.02
N ALA A 487 5.23 7.23 -4.03
CA ALA A 487 4.19 6.20 -3.97
C ALA A 487 4.79 4.79 -3.77
N GLY A 488 5.92 4.50 -4.43
CA GLY A 488 6.63 3.24 -4.27
C GLY A 488 7.18 3.04 -2.86
N MET A 489 7.80 4.08 -2.29
CA MET A 489 8.32 4.10 -0.92
C MET A 489 7.17 3.95 0.09
N ALA A 490 6.05 4.65 -0.13
CA ALA A 490 4.84 4.52 0.68
C ALA A 490 4.33 3.07 0.72
N LYS A 491 4.18 2.44 -0.46
CA LYS A 491 3.77 1.03 -0.58
C LYS A 491 4.73 0.10 0.15
N LEU A 492 6.03 0.25 -0.11
CA LEU A 492 7.09 -0.60 0.44
C LEU A 492 7.05 -0.58 1.97
N LEU A 493 7.00 0.62 2.54
CA LEU A 493 7.02 0.83 3.98
C LEU A 493 5.72 0.38 4.65
N ALA A 494 4.57 0.82 4.13
CA ALA A 494 3.26 0.53 4.73
C ALA A 494 2.98 -0.98 4.75
N ALA A 495 3.34 -1.72 3.68
CA ALA A 495 3.15 -3.17 3.62
C ALA A 495 3.96 -3.91 4.71
N ARG A 496 5.22 -3.51 4.93
CA ARG A 496 6.05 -4.08 6.00
C ARG A 496 5.45 -3.80 7.38
N ILE A 497 5.03 -2.56 7.61
CA ILE A 497 4.45 -2.13 8.90
C ILE A 497 3.15 -2.86 9.19
N ALA A 498 2.26 -3.02 8.20
CA ALA A 498 1.03 -3.77 8.37
C ALA A 498 1.29 -5.21 8.84
N PHE A 499 2.27 -5.89 8.22
CA PHE A 499 2.66 -7.24 8.63
C PHE A 499 3.28 -7.27 10.03
N ALA A 500 4.22 -6.36 10.33
CA ALA A 500 4.84 -6.27 11.65
C ALA A 500 3.82 -5.94 12.76
N ASN A 501 2.85 -5.08 12.48
CA ASN A 501 1.76 -4.76 13.40
C ASN A 501 0.88 -5.98 13.64
N ALA A 502 0.49 -6.70 12.58
CA ALA A 502 -0.33 -7.90 12.72
C ALA A 502 0.38 -9.01 13.51
N ASP A 503 1.66 -9.28 13.23
CA ASP A 503 2.48 -10.22 14.00
C ASP A 503 2.62 -9.80 15.47
N GLY A 504 2.97 -8.53 15.71
CA GLY A 504 3.09 -7.98 17.05
C GLY A 504 1.79 -8.05 17.84
N ALA A 505 0.65 -7.84 17.20
CA ALA A 505 -0.66 -7.85 17.84
C ALA A 505 -1.13 -9.29 18.09
N LEU A 506 -0.84 -10.22 17.19
CA LEU A 506 -1.03 -11.65 17.44
C LEU A 506 -0.24 -12.08 18.68
N GLN A 507 1.02 -11.67 18.78
CA GLN A 507 1.87 -11.98 19.94
C GLN A 507 1.31 -11.43 21.25
N ILE A 508 0.66 -10.26 21.24
CA ILE A 508 -0.03 -9.70 22.40
C ILE A 508 -1.21 -10.58 22.85
N HIS A 509 -1.88 -11.23 21.89
CA HIS A 509 -2.96 -12.18 22.19
C HIS A 509 -2.46 -13.52 22.76
N GLY A 510 -1.19 -13.87 22.53
CA GLY A 510 -0.63 -15.17 22.90
C GLY A 510 -1.32 -16.30 22.13
N GLY A 511 -1.59 -17.43 22.78
CA GLY A 511 -2.26 -18.57 22.13
C GLY A 511 -3.62 -18.24 21.50
N ASN A 512 -4.37 -17.30 22.10
CA ASN A 512 -5.65 -16.84 21.58
C ASN A 512 -5.53 -16.16 20.20
N GLY A 513 -4.37 -15.55 19.91
CA GLY A 513 -4.14 -14.91 18.62
C GLY A 513 -4.15 -15.90 17.44
N TYR A 514 -3.96 -17.20 17.72
CA TYR A 514 -4.01 -18.26 16.73
C TYR A 514 -5.41 -18.87 16.55
N ALA A 515 -6.39 -18.49 17.37
CA ALA A 515 -7.75 -19.00 17.29
C ALA A 515 -8.59 -18.17 16.30
N LEU A 516 -9.37 -18.86 15.46
CA LEU A 516 -10.24 -18.24 14.45
C LEU A 516 -11.38 -17.39 15.04
N GLU A 517 -11.66 -17.47 16.34
CA GLU A 517 -12.62 -16.57 16.98
C GLU A 517 -12.05 -15.15 17.15
N TYR A 518 -10.73 -14.99 17.23
CA TYR A 518 -10.09 -13.69 17.36
C TYR A 518 -9.77 -13.10 15.99
N PRO A 519 -10.26 -11.88 15.66
CA PRO A 519 -10.02 -11.26 14.36
C PRO A 519 -8.56 -11.06 13.98
N ILE A 520 -7.65 -11.04 14.96
CA ILE A 520 -6.22 -10.86 14.71
C ILE A 520 -5.63 -12.00 13.86
N SER A 521 -6.18 -13.23 13.96
CA SER A 521 -5.78 -14.37 13.13
C SER A 521 -6.03 -14.09 11.64
N ARG A 522 -7.19 -13.51 11.30
CA ARG A 522 -7.52 -13.05 9.95
C ARG A 522 -6.62 -11.90 9.51
N VAL A 523 -6.45 -10.90 10.37
CA VAL A 523 -5.65 -9.70 10.06
C VAL A 523 -4.18 -10.05 9.77
N LEU A 524 -3.62 -11.08 10.41
CA LEU A 524 -2.30 -11.61 10.05
C LEU A 524 -2.22 -12.07 8.59
N CYS A 525 -3.22 -12.85 8.15
CA CYS A 525 -3.29 -13.35 6.78
C CYS A 525 -3.52 -12.20 5.78
N ASP A 526 -4.43 -11.27 6.10
CA ASP A 526 -4.69 -10.08 5.28
C ASP A 526 -3.43 -9.21 5.16
N ALA A 527 -2.65 -9.04 6.22
CA ALA A 527 -1.43 -8.23 6.20
C ALA A 527 -0.32 -8.86 5.33
N ARG A 528 -0.24 -10.20 5.29
CA ARG A 528 0.85 -10.90 4.59
C ARG A 528 0.82 -10.68 3.08
N ILE A 529 -0.34 -10.46 2.47
CA ILE A 529 -0.48 -10.33 1.02
C ILE A 529 -0.02 -8.97 0.48
N LEU A 530 0.06 -7.94 1.34
CA LEU A 530 0.27 -6.54 0.95
C LEU A 530 1.62 -6.30 0.26
N SER A 531 2.63 -7.12 0.55
CA SER A 531 3.94 -7.07 -0.09
C SER A 531 4.04 -7.91 -1.38
N ILE A 532 2.94 -8.53 -1.84
CA ILE A 532 2.90 -9.47 -2.97
C ILE A 532 1.90 -9.06 -4.05
N PHE A 533 0.61 -8.96 -3.72
CA PHE A 533 -0.51 -8.93 -4.70
C PHE A 533 -0.50 -7.77 -5.72
N GLU A 534 0.16 -6.65 -5.41
CA GLU A 534 0.25 -5.45 -6.26
C GLU A 534 1.72 -5.22 -6.63
N GLY A 535 2.40 -6.31 -6.98
CA GLY A 535 3.83 -6.38 -7.23
C GLY A 535 4.64 -6.64 -5.95
N ALA A 536 5.62 -7.55 -6.05
CA ALA A 536 6.47 -7.93 -4.94
C ALA A 536 7.29 -6.74 -4.38
N ALA A 537 7.61 -6.77 -3.09
CA ALA A 537 8.42 -5.73 -2.44
C ALA A 537 9.79 -5.57 -3.10
N GLU A 538 10.39 -6.67 -3.57
CA GLU A 538 11.67 -6.71 -4.25
C GLU A 538 11.59 -5.98 -5.60
N ILE A 539 10.49 -6.14 -6.34
CA ILE A 539 10.25 -5.41 -7.59
C ILE A 539 10.01 -3.93 -7.30
N GLN A 540 9.30 -3.61 -6.22
CA GLN A 540 9.09 -2.21 -5.82
C GLN A 540 10.42 -1.53 -5.46
N ALA A 541 11.29 -2.21 -4.70
CA ALA A 541 12.64 -1.74 -4.39
C ALA A 541 13.48 -1.60 -5.66
N GLN A 542 13.43 -2.57 -6.58
CA GLN A 542 14.12 -2.50 -7.87
C GLN A 542 13.72 -1.26 -8.69
N VAL A 543 12.42 -0.93 -8.74
CA VAL A 543 11.92 0.25 -9.46
C VAL A 543 12.39 1.54 -8.80
N ILE A 544 12.38 1.62 -7.46
CA ILE A 544 12.87 2.78 -6.72
C ILE A 544 14.37 2.98 -6.98
N ALA A 545 15.18 1.91 -6.86
CA ALA A 545 16.62 1.95 -7.10
C ALA A 545 16.94 2.49 -8.50
N ARG A 546 16.25 1.99 -9.53
CA ARG A 546 16.40 2.48 -10.91
C ARG A 546 16.00 3.95 -11.04
N GLY A 547 14.95 4.38 -10.33
CA GLY A 547 14.54 5.79 -10.27
C GLY A 547 15.61 6.69 -9.67
N LEU A 548 16.20 6.30 -8.54
CA LEU A 548 17.22 7.06 -7.82
C LEU A 548 18.56 7.14 -8.58
N LEU A 549 18.93 6.06 -9.28
CA LEU A 549 20.19 5.98 -10.03
C LEU A 549 20.09 6.51 -11.47
N GLY A 550 18.89 6.50 -12.05
CA GLY A 550 18.65 6.89 -13.44
C GLY A 550 18.23 8.34 -13.64
N ARG A 551 17.88 9.07 -12.57
CA ARG A 551 17.58 10.51 -12.61
C ARG A 551 18.86 11.28 -12.28
N ALA A 552 19.32 12.12 -13.21
CA ALA A 552 20.20 13.22 -12.82
C ALA A 552 19.37 14.20 -11.99
N ASN A 553 19.87 14.60 -10.82
CA ASN A 553 19.21 15.56 -9.93
C ASN A 553 18.94 16.88 -10.64
#